data_AF-A0A838RYV9-F1
#
_entry.id   AF-A0A838RYV9-F1
#
_cell.length_a   1.000
_cell.length_b   1.000
_cell.length_c   1.000
_cell.angle_alpha   90.00
_cell.angle_beta   90.00
_cell.angle_gamma   90.00
#
_symmetry.space_group_name_H-M   'P 1'
#
loop_
_entity.id
_entity.type
_entity.pdbx_description
1 polymer ?
#
loop_
_entity_poly.entity_id
_entity_poly.type
_entity_poly.pdbx_seq_one_letter_code
_entity_poly.pdbx_strand_id
1 'polypeptide(L)'
;RQAEFADRLLDVDTEEALKELLPFARNYLSSDVFQRIERARKAAGDVPTGASAAGPGLWSELNFRLRRPLGILTGTIDKLLVSPPLSGKGFDIEIIDFKTNRLRNSRSTPVPAASTSSLGPQSGRVPGGAAPLWCSTRLPSGEAATALNANSPMQARRPRSQHSAAQFMLDFSEPDTSKTPQEERTSGELKESASTSLADQIRRAASDYQLQMQAYALAVRELMPDLLKAGSEIKVTLHFLDPNVEFHLTEDLLETNACGRAIDQAFLQLISSREPEHFPVRPATHCRRCIFLQICASGRA
;
A
#
# COMPACT_ATOMS: atom_id res chain seq x y z
N ARG A 1 -13.61 -25.39 0.02
CA ARG A 1 -12.89 -24.11 0.19
C ARG A 1 -12.76 -23.66 1.65
N GLN A 2 -13.79 -23.15 2.36
CA GLN A 2 -13.59 -22.72 3.77
C GLN A 2 -13.18 -23.88 4.71
N ALA A 3 -13.76 -25.08 4.55
CA ALA A 3 -13.32 -26.29 5.27
C ALA A 3 -11.90 -26.74 4.88
N GLU A 4 -11.51 -26.59 3.61
CA GLU A 4 -10.16 -26.92 3.13
C GLU A 4 -9.09 -25.96 3.66
N PHE A 5 -9.44 -24.70 3.97
CA PHE A 5 -8.52 -23.77 4.65
C PHE A 5 -8.39 -24.07 6.15
N ALA A 6 -9.43 -24.64 6.77
CA ALA A 6 -9.40 -25.03 8.18
C ALA A 6 -8.47 -26.23 8.43
N ASP A 7 -8.47 -27.23 7.54
CA ASP A 7 -7.53 -28.37 7.65
C ASP A 7 -6.07 -27.94 7.46
N ARG A 8 -5.79 -26.95 6.60
CA ARG A 8 -4.43 -26.45 6.34
C ARG A 8 -3.82 -25.65 7.48
N LEU A 9 -4.61 -25.16 8.42
CA LEU A 9 -4.08 -24.52 9.63
C LEU A 9 -3.39 -25.53 10.56
N LEU A 10 -3.69 -26.83 10.43
CA LEU A 10 -3.08 -27.89 11.22
C LEU A 10 -1.70 -28.33 10.69
N ASP A 11 -1.38 -28.01 9.42
CA ASP A 11 -0.12 -28.38 8.77
C ASP A 11 0.93 -27.24 8.79
N VAL A 12 0.70 -26.18 9.57
CA VAL A 12 1.68 -25.09 9.69
C VAL A 12 2.87 -25.58 10.50
N ASP A 13 4.03 -25.74 9.86
CA ASP A 13 5.30 -25.92 10.55
C ASP A 13 5.61 -24.67 11.38
N THR A 14 5.40 -24.79 12.70
CA THR A 14 5.55 -23.68 13.64
C THR A 14 6.99 -23.19 13.72
N GLU A 15 7.97 -24.08 13.57
CA GLU A 15 9.39 -23.72 13.65
C GLU A 15 9.82 -22.95 12.40
N GLU A 16 9.37 -23.38 11.23
CA GLU A 16 9.60 -22.63 9.98
C GLU A 16 8.90 -21.27 10.01
N ALA A 17 7.64 -21.22 10.44
CA ALA A 17 6.90 -19.97 10.58
C ALA A 17 7.58 -19.00 11.56
N LEU A 18 8.06 -19.49 12.72
CA LEU A 18 8.82 -18.68 13.66
C LEU A 18 10.13 -18.19 13.04
N LYS A 19 10.88 -19.06 12.35
CA LYS A 19 12.12 -18.68 11.67
C LYS A 19 11.88 -17.58 10.62
N GLU A 20 10.77 -17.64 9.89
CA GLU A 20 10.43 -16.63 8.89
C GLU A 20 9.93 -15.31 9.48
N LEU A 21 9.08 -15.36 10.52
CA LEU A 21 8.37 -14.21 11.07
C LEU A 21 9.11 -13.48 12.21
N LEU A 22 9.92 -14.19 12.98
CA LEU A 22 10.63 -13.65 14.14
C LEU A 22 11.53 -12.44 13.80
N PRO A 23 12.24 -12.40 12.65
CA PRO A 23 12.98 -11.19 12.25
C PRO A 23 12.09 -9.96 12.12
N PHE A 24 10.89 -10.08 11.54
CA PHE A 24 9.95 -8.97 11.40
C PHE A 24 9.44 -8.50 12.75
N ALA A 25 9.08 -9.43 13.65
CA ALA A 25 8.63 -9.10 15.00
C ALA A 25 9.72 -8.35 15.78
N ARG A 26 10.97 -8.82 15.72
CA ARG A 26 12.12 -8.14 16.37
C ARG A 26 12.33 -6.75 15.80
N ASN A 27 12.33 -6.61 14.48
CA ASN A 27 12.50 -5.31 13.82
C ASN A 27 11.38 -4.34 14.20
N TYR A 28 10.13 -4.78 14.20
CA TYR A 28 9.00 -3.99 14.65
C TYR A 28 9.14 -3.56 16.13
N LEU A 29 9.38 -4.49 17.05
CA LEU A 29 9.51 -4.19 18.48
C LEU A 29 10.67 -3.23 18.79
N SER A 30 11.73 -3.27 17.97
CA SER A 30 12.87 -2.36 18.09
C SER A 30 12.70 -1.00 17.39
N SER A 31 11.62 -0.80 16.63
CA SER A 31 11.42 0.39 15.80
C SER A 31 10.91 1.61 16.55
N ASP A 32 11.21 2.79 16.03
CA ASP A 32 10.64 4.04 16.52
C ASP A 32 9.12 4.09 16.32
N VAL A 33 8.62 3.49 15.23
CA VAL A 33 7.17 3.32 14.97
C VAL A 33 6.49 2.65 16.16
N PHE A 34 7.02 1.54 16.67
CA PHE A 34 6.46 0.85 17.82
C PHE A 34 6.36 1.79 19.04
N GLN A 35 7.41 2.56 19.32
CA GLN A 35 7.38 3.54 20.40
C GLN A 35 6.35 4.65 20.18
N ARG A 36 6.14 5.12 18.94
CA ARG A 36 5.08 6.09 18.60
C ARG A 36 3.69 5.48 18.84
N ILE A 37 3.47 4.24 18.40
CA ILE A 37 2.21 3.50 18.61
C ILE A 37 1.92 3.32 20.09
N GLU A 38 2.90 2.88 20.89
CA GLU A 38 2.71 2.69 22.33
C GLU A 38 2.44 4.00 23.06
N ARG A 39 3.08 5.11 22.64
CA ARG A 39 2.79 6.45 23.19
C ARG A 39 1.36 6.88 22.87
N ALA A 40 0.92 6.73 21.62
CA ALA A 40 -0.44 7.05 21.22
C ALA A 40 -1.47 6.18 21.94
N ARG A 41 -1.21 4.87 22.09
CA ARG A 41 -2.05 3.96 22.86
C ARG A 41 -2.19 4.40 24.32
N LYS A 42 -1.07 4.73 24.98
CA LYS A 42 -1.09 5.23 26.36
C LYS A 42 -1.84 6.56 26.50
N ALA A 43 -1.70 7.47 25.52
CA ALA A 43 -2.39 8.75 25.52
C ALA A 43 -3.91 8.62 25.32
N ALA A 44 -4.35 7.62 24.55
CA ALA A 44 -5.77 7.31 24.36
C ALA A 44 -6.43 6.74 25.63
N GLY A 45 -5.63 6.20 26.57
CA GLY A 45 -6.11 5.42 27.71
C GLY A 45 -6.70 4.06 27.28
N ASP A 46 -7.20 3.29 28.24
CA ASP A 46 -7.94 2.03 27.98
C ASP A 46 -9.36 2.29 27.43
N VAL A 47 -9.61 3.46 26.85
CA VAL A 47 -10.91 3.80 26.30
C VAL A 47 -11.16 2.87 25.11
N PRO A 48 -12.21 2.02 25.16
CA PRO A 48 -12.47 1.06 24.10
C PRO A 48 -12.61 1.79 22.76
N THR A 49 -11.90 1.25 21.77
CA THR A 49 -11.83 1.71 20.38
C THR A 49 -13.24 1.97 19.84
N GLY A 50 -13.73 3.21 19.95
CA GLY A 50 -15.09 3.55 19.53
C GLY A 50 -15.73 4.79 20.18
N ALA A 51 -15.20 5.32 21.28
CA ALA A 51 -15.96 6.30 22.07
C ALA A 51 -15.94 7.77 21.59
N SER A 52 -15.04 8.19 20.70
CA SER A 52 -15.19 9.45 19.96
C SER A 52 -14.21 9.52 18.79
N ALA A 53 -14.71 9.56 17.55
CA ALA A 53 -13.88 9.68 16.34
C ALA A 53 -13.14 11.02 16.21
N ALA A 54 -13.21 11.89 17.23
CA ALA A 54 -12.76 13.28 17.18
C ALA A 54 -11.60 13.62 18.15
N GLY A 55 -11.04 12.63 18.86
CA GLY A 55 -9.93 12.85 19.80
C GLY A 55 -8.61 12.21 19.35
N PRO A 56 -7.48 12.47 20.04
CA PRO A 56 -6.25 11.70 19.88
C PRO A 56 -6.46 10.21 20.14
N GLY A 57 -5.76 9.35 19.41
CA GLY A 57 -5.90 7.90 19.57
C GLY A 57 -5.08 7.05 18.61
N LEU A 58 -5.30 5.75 18.73
CA LEU A 58 -4.78 4.71 17.84
C LEU A 58 -5.97 3.90 17.31
N TRP A 59 -6.12 3.83 15.99
CA TRP A 59 -7.08 2.96 15.32
C TRP A 59 -6.32 1.89 14.55
N SER A 60 -6.82 0.66 14.64
CA SER A 60 -6.33 -0.48 13.87
C SER A 60 -7.44 -0.99 12.98
N GLU A 61 -7.08 -1.42 11.77
CA GLU A 61 -8.02 -2.02 10.80
C GLU A 61 -9.24 -1.14 10.51
N LEU A 62 -9.02 0.17 10.32
CA LEU A 62 -10.09 1.12 10.05
C LEU A 62 -10.62 0.92 8.62
N ASN A 63 -11.85 0.42 8.52
CA ASN A 63 -12.53 0.22 7.24
C ASN A 63 -12.97 1.55 6.63
N PHE A 64 -12.85 1.67 5.31
CA PHE A 64 -13.32 2.84 4.58
C PHE A 64 -14.02 2.47 3.28
N ARG A 65 -14.82 3.41 2.79
CA ARG A 65 -15.50 3.34 1.50
C ARG A 65 -15.48 4.72 0.84
N LEU A 66 -14.69 4.87 -0.20
CA LEU A 66 -14.59 6.08 -1.01
C LEU A 66 -15.49 5.94 -2.24
N ARG A 67 -16.39 6.92 -2.43
CA ARG A 67 -17.21 7.01 -3.66
C ARG A 67 -16.53 7.95 -4.65
N ARG A 68 -16.18 7.43 -5.82
CA ARG A 68 -15.55 8.18 -6.92
C ARG A 68 -16.48 8.25 -8.13
N PRO A 69 -16.26 9.16 -9.09
CA PRO A 69 -17.11 9.26 -10.28
C PRO A 69 -17.19 7.96 -11.09
N LEU A 70 -16.09 7.19 -11.16
CA LEU A 70 -15.97 5.97 -11.96
C LEU A 70 -16.19 4.68 -11.17
N GLY A 71 -16.40 4.75 -9.85
CA GLY A 71 -16.52 3.53 -9.03
C GLY A 71 -16.53 3.77 -7.53
N ILE A 72 -16.43 2.67 -6.78
CA ILE A 72 -16.35 2.69 -5.32
C ILE A 72 -15.09 1.92 -4.93
N LEU A 73 -14.24 2.55 -4.12
CA LEU A 73 -13.05 1.94 -3.55
C LEU A 73 -13.32 1.62 -2.08
N THR A 74 -13.19 0.36 -1.70
CA THR A 74 -13.27 -0.09 -0.32
C THR A 74 -11.93 -0.65 0.11
N GLY A 75 -11.55 -0.40 1.36
CA GLY A 75 -10.31 -0.94 1.92
C GLY A 75 -10.27 -0.79 3.42
N THR A 76 -9.11 -1.13 3.98
CA THR A 76 -8.87 -1.12 5.42
C THR A 76 -7.50 -0.49 5.67
N ILE A 77 -7.46 0.53 6.51
CA ILE A 77 -6.21 1.16 6.95
C ILE A 77 -5.67 0.33 8.11
N ASP A 78 -4.43 -0.13 8.00
CA ASP A 78 -3.81 -1.01 8.99
C ASP A 78 -3.65 -0.31 10.36
N LYS A 79 -2.95 0.84 10.37
CA LYS A 79 -2.78 1.67 11.55
C LYS A 79 -2.97 3.15 11.25
N LEU A 80 -3.72 3.82 12.11
CA LEU A 80 -3.91 5.26 12.12
C LEU A 80 -3.59 5.79 13.51
N LEU A 81 -2.66 6.74 13.58
CA LEU A 81 -2.32 7.49 14.77
C LEU A 81 -2.86 8.90 14.64
N VAL A 82 -3.55 9.38 15.67
CA VAL A 82 -3.92 10.80 15.81
C VAL A 82 -3.30 11.27 17.12
N SER A 83 -2.32 12.15 17.03
CA SER A 83 -1.64 12.72 18.19
C SER A 83 -1.94 14.20 18.32
N PRO A 84 -1.90 14.77 19.54
CA PRO A 84 -1.86 16.22 19.70
C PRO A 84 -0.61 16.77 18.98
N PRO A 85 -0.74 17.92 18.31
CA PRO A 85 0.33 18.49 17.50
C PRO A 85 1.42 19.07 18.40
N LEU A 86 2.68 18.98 17.97
CA LEU A 86 3.78 19.64 18.67
C LEU A 86 3.66 21.17 18.65
N SER A 87 3.03 21.73 17.59
CA SER A 87 2.85 23.17 17.37
C SER A 87 1.66 23.78 18.13
N GLY A 88 0.84 22.94 18.78
CA GLY A 88 -0.31 23.38 19.58
C GLY A 88 -1.59 23.73 18.79
N LYS A 89 -1.62 23.56 17.46
CA LYS A 89 -2.84 23.71 16.63
C LYS A 89 -3.04 22.51 15.72
N GLY A 90 -4.27 21.99 15.67
CA GLY A 90 -4.61 20.83 14.85
C GLY A 90 -4.37 19.50 15.54
N PHE A 91 -4.07 18.48 14.73
CA PHE A 91 -3.67 17.13 15.11
C PHE A 91 -2.56 16.67 14.15
N ASP A 92 -1.62 15.88 14.68
CA ASP A 92 -0.66 15.16 13.86
C ASP A 92 -1.26 13.79 13.53
N ILE A 93 -1.65 13.59 12.26
CA ILE A 93 -2.30 12.38 11.80
C ILE A 93 -1.28 11.55 11.02
N GLU A 94 -0.90 10.38 11.53
CA GLU A 94 0.04 9.47 10.87
C GLU A 94 -0.66 8.17 10.45
N ILE A 95 -0.69 7.90 9.15
CA ILE A 95 -1.14 6.63 8.58
C ILE A 95 0.08 5.72 8.43
N ILE A 96 0.02 4.51 8.99
CA ILE A 96 1.13 3.56 8.94
C ILE A 96 0.64 2.26 8.30
N ASP A 97 1.38 1.79 7.31
CA ASP A 97 1.16 0.48 6.68
C ASP A 97 2.47 -0.32 6.72
N PHE A 98 2.41 -1.51 7.33
CA PHE A 98 3.58 -2.37 7.50
C PHE A 98 3.82 -3.25 6.28
N LYS A 99 5.07 -3.26 5.82
CA LYS A 99 5.50 -4.03 4.65
C LYS A 99 6.51 -5.09 5.06
N THR A 100 6.26 -6.32 4.61
CA THR A 100 7.12 -7.50 4.86
C THR A 100 8.09 -7.79 3.71
N ASN A 101 8.21 -6.87 2.74
CA ASN A 101 9.17 -6.97 1.66
C ASN A 101 10.58 -7.08 2.23
N ARG A 102 11.35 -8.07 1.77
CA ARG A 102 12.77 -8.24 2.11
C ARG A 102 13.62 -7.48 1.10
N LEU A 103 14.13 -6.31 1.49
CA LEU A 103 15.01 -5.49 0.65
C LEU A 103 16.46 -5.88 0.95
N ARG A 104 17.20 -6.28 -0.08
CA ARG A 104 18.56 -6.80 0.14
C ARG A 104 19.53 -5.63 0.19
N ASN A 105 20.27 -5.50 1.29
CA ASN A 105 21.50 -4.74 1.27
C ASN A 105 22.48 -5.45 0.33
N SER A 106 22.59 -4.95 -0.90
CA SER A 106 23.76 -5.24 -1.72
C SER A 106 24.94 -4.68 -0.93
N ARG A 107 25.69 -5.57 -0.27
CA ARG A 107 26.98 -5.20 0.32
C ARG A 107 27.90 -4.82 -0.85
N SER A 108 27.85 -3.55 -1.27
CA SER A 108 29.08 -2.88 -1.69
C SER A 108 29.99 -2.89 -0.45
N THR A 109 31.22 -3.30 -0.64
CA THR A 109 32.34 -3.22 0.32
C THR A 109 32.24 -1.96 1.20
N PRO A 110 32.54 -2.07 2.51
CA PRO A 110 32.28 -1.00 3.46
C PRO A 110 33.15 0.22 3.14
N VAL A 111 32.53 1.29 2.67
CA VAL A 111 33.08 2.65 2.69
C VAL A 111 32.41 3.38 3.85
N PRO A 112 33.16 4.09 4.72
CA PRO A 112 32.60 4.64 5.95
C PRO A 112 31.55 5.73 5.68
N ALA A 113 30.57 5.75 6.59
CA ALA A 113 29.31 6.47 6.49
C ALA A 113 29.45 8.01 6.48
N ALA A 114 28.59 8.66 5.70
CA ALA A 114 28.14 10.02 5.94
C ALA A 114 26.65 10.17 5.58
N SER A 115 25.90 10.53 6.63
CA SER A 115 24.64 11.27 6.78
C SER A 115 23.76 11.67 5.59
N THR A 116 22.46 11.43 5.81
CA THR A 116 21.30 12.28 5.48
C THR A 116 21.31 13.03 4.15
N SER A 117 20.52 12.55 3.19
CA SER A 117 20.17 13.31 1.98
C SER A 117 18.67 13.58 1.94
N SER A 118 18.29 14.73 2.51
CA SER A 118 17.18 15.54 2.00
C SER A 118 17.65 16.14 0.67
N LEU A 119 16.98 15.80 -0.43
CA LEU A 119 17.22 16.44 -1.72
C LEU A 119 16.00 17.28 -2.05
N GLY A 120 16.18 18.59 -1.97
CA GLY A 120 15.18 19.60 -2.33
C GLY A 120 14.87 19.65 -3.83
N PRO A 121 13.81 20.38 -4.21
CA PRO A 121 13.34 20.44 -5.58
C PRO A 121 14.23 21.30 -6.47
N GLN A 122 14.57 20.77 -7.65
CA GLN A 122 15.17 21.55 -8.73
C GLN A 122 14.14 22.52 -9.32
N SER A 123 14.51 23.80 -9.38
CA SER A 123 13.75 24.86 -10.04
C SER A 123 13.71 24.65 -11.56
N GLY A 124 12.53 24.35 -12.09
CA GLY A 124 12.20 24.40 -13.50
C GLY A 124 11.53 25.73 -13.87
N ARG A 125 12.15 26.43 -14.82
CA ARG A 125 11.88 27.80 -15.28
C ARG A 125 10.63 27.91 -16.16
N VAL A 126 9.87 28.99 -15.99
CA VAL A 126 8.67 29.41 -16.73
C VAL A 126 9.02 29.99 -18.12
N PRO A 127 8.15 29.83 -19.14
CA PRO A 127 7.46 30.98 -19.77
C PRO A 127 5.96 30.67 -19.92
N GLY A 128 5.01 31.50 -19.50
CA GLY A 128 4.78 32.89 -19.90
C GLY A 128 3.66 32.90 -20.96
N GLY A 129 2.44 33.33 -20.61
CA GLY A 129 1.42 33.67 -21.63
C GLY A 129 -0.06 33.52 -21.25
N ALA A 130 -0.68 34.67 -20.98
CA ALA A 130 -2.05 35.10 -21.34
C ALA A 130 -3.31 34.44 -20.70
N ALA A 131 -4.07 35.29 -19.99
CA ALA A 131 -5.51 35.20 -19.76
C ALA A 131 -6.31 35.59 -21.04
N PRO A 132 -7.62 35.28 -21.17
CA PRO A 132 -8.72 36.06 -20.56
C PRO A 132 -9.84 35.18 -19.94
N LEU A 133 -10.56 35.57 -18.87
CA LEU A 133 -11.73 36.48 -18.76
C LEU A 133 -13.04 35.98 -19.42
N TRP A 134 -14.16 36.21 -18.70
CA TRP A 134 -15.58 35.82 -18.90
C TRP A 134 -15.94 34.35 -18.54
N CYS A 135 -17.09 34.00 -17.94
CA CYS A 135 -18.32 34.73 -17.62
C CYS A 135 -19.04 34.11 -16.41
N SER A 136 -19.62 35.00 -15.62
CA SER A 136 -20.59 34.76 -14.56
C SER A 136 -21.99 34.49 -15.14
N THR A 137 -22.71 33.49 -14.61
CA THR A 137 -24.18 33.45 -14.45
C THR A 137 -24.52 32.16 -13.68
N ARG A 138 -25.00 32.24 -12.43
CA ARG A 138 -26.38 32.53 -11.96
C ARG A 138 -27.19 31.23 -11.83
N LEU A 139 -27.58 30.95 -10.58
CA LEU A 139 -28.54 29.94 -10.10
C LEU A 139 -29.89 30.01 -10.86
N PRO A 140 -30.67 28.92 -10.81
CA PRO A 140 -31.87 29.02 -9.97
C PRO A 140 -32.13 27.79 -9.09
N SER A 141 -32.68 28.14 -7.93
CA SER A 141 -33.54 27.37 -7.03
C SER A 141 -34.75 26.76 -7.73
N GLY A 142 -35.16 25.57 -7.28
CA GLY A 142 -36.46 24.96 -7.60
C GLY A 142 -36.74 23.79 -6.66
N GLU A 143 -37.82 23.93 -5.89
CA GLU A 143 -38.28 23.04 -4.81
C GLU A 143 -38.91 21.72 -5.28
N ALA A 144 -38.90 20.76 -4.35
CA ALA A 144 -39.91 19.75 -3.99
C ALA A 144 -40.78 19.05 -5.06
N ALA A 145 -40.84 17.71 -5.01
CA ALA A 145 -41.98 16.97 -4.43
C ALA A 145 -41.94 15.44 -4.69
N THR A 146 -42.19 14.69 -3.62
CA THR A 146 -42.90 13.39 -3.47
C THR A 146 -42.52 12.10 -4.22
N ALA A 147 -42.17 11.11 -3.37
CA ALA A 147 -42.45 9.67 -3.33
C ALA A 147 -43.27 8.97 -4.44
N LEU A 148 -42.88 7.72 -4.77
CA LEU A 148 -43.74 6.52 -4.68
C LEU A 148 -42.92 5.20 -4.81
N ASN A 149 -43.39 4.20 -4.06
CA ASN A 149 -42.95 2.81 -3.95
C ASN A 149 -43.09 1.99 -5.25
N ALA A 150 -42.24 0.96 -5.44
CA ALA A 150 -42.66 -0.37 -5.90
C ALA A 150 -41.57 -1.45 -5.72
N ASN A 151 -41.91 -2.51 -4.99
CA ASN A 151 -41.19 -3.79 -4.89
C ASN A 151 -41.33 -4.61 -6.18
N SER A 152 -40.29 -5.36 -6.58
CA SER A 152 -40.37 -6.83 -6.78
C SER A 152 -39.04 -7.47 -7.23
N PRO A 153 -38.81 -8.77 -6.91
CA PRO A 153 -37.53 -9.46 -7.10
C PRO A 153 -37.51 -10.29 -8.39
N MET A 154 -36.36 -10.36 -9.07
CA MET A 154 -36.08 -11.42 -10.05
C MET A 154 -34.76 -12.13 -9.73
N GLN A 155 -34.91 -13.38 -9.31
CA GLN A 155 -33.85 -14.37 -9.23
C GLN A 155 -33.45 -14.82 -10.64
N ALA A 156 -32.16 -14.72 -10.98
CA ALA A 156 -31.59 -15.40 -12.13
C ALA A 156 -30.45 -16.32 -11.66
N ARG A 157 -30.75 -17.62 -11.58
CA ARG A 157 -29.77 -18.68 -11.34
C ARG A 157 -28.87 -18.82 -12.58
N ARG A 158 -27.55 -18.71 -12.40
CA ARG A 158 -26.55 -19.08 -13.42
C ARG A 158 -25.98 -20.47 -13.14
N PRO A 159 -25.74 -21.30 -14.17
CA PRO A 159 -25.17 -22.63 -14.02
C PRO A 159 -23.68 -22.56 -13.71
N ARG A 160 -23.24 -23.32 -12.70
CA ARG A 160 -21.84 -23.36 -12.23
C ARG A 160 -21.11 -24.47 -12.99
N SER A 161 -20.23 -24.09 -13.90
CA SER A 161 -19.32 -24.99 -14.61
C SER A 161 -18.37 -25.68 -13.63
N GLN A 162 -18.38 -27.01 -13.66
CA GLN A 162 -17.44 -27.86 -12.93
C GLN A 162 -16.12 -27.92 -13.74
N HIS A 163 -15.08 -27.24 -13.26
CA HIS A 163 -13.71 -27.57 -13.64
C HIS A 163 -12.94 -27.92 -12.37
N SER A 164 -12.65 -29.22 -12.26
CA SER A 164 -11.70 -29.78 -11.32
C SER A 164 -10.32 -29.24 -11.66
N ALA A 165 -9.76 -28.40 -10.77
CA ALA A 165 -8.37 -28.00 -10.84
C ALA A 165 -7.58 -28.91 -9.88
N ALA A 166 -6.71 -29.74 -10.44
CA ALA A 166 -5.72 -30.49 -9.67
C ALA A 166 -4.87 -29.49 -8.87
N GLN A 167 -4.86 -29.64 -7.54
CA GLN A 167 -4.09 -28.79 -6.64
C GLN A 167 -2.68 -29.33 -6.50
N PHE A 168 -1.70 -28.46 -6.72
CA PHE A 168 -0.29 -28.75 -6.48
C PHE A 168 0.10 -28.29 -5.07
N MET A 169 0.82 -29.19 -4.40
CA MET A 169 1.46 -29.07 -3.09
C MET A 169 2.57 -28.00 -3.15
N LEU A 170 2.58 -27.05 -2.21
CA LEU A 170 3.67 -26.10 -2.04
C LEU A 170 4.61 -26.68 -0.97
N ASP A 171 5.71 -27.28 -1.42
CA ASP A 171 6.83 -27.66 -0.57
C ASP A 171 7.87 -26.53 -0.62
N PHE A 172 8.27 -26.03 0.55
CA PHE A 172 9.24 -24.95 0.72
C PHE A 172 10.63 -25.44 1.15
N SER A 173 10.85 -26.76 1.20
CA SER A 173 12.11 -27.34 1.64
C SER A 173 12.99 -27.79 0.48
N GLU A 174 13.91 -26.93 0.02
CA GLU A 174 15.18 -27.44 -0.54
C GLU A 174 16.37 -26.68 0.08
N PRO A 175 17.25 -27.36 0.84
CA PRO A 175 18.58 -26.85 1.14
C PRO A 175 19.48 -27.00 -0.10
N ASP A 176 20.15 -25.90 -0.43
CA ASP A 176 21.14 -25.82 -1.51
C ASP A 176 22.37 -26.66 -1.17
N THR A 177 22.35 -27.95 -1.54
CA THR A 177 23.53 -28.83 -1.48
C THR A 177 23.83 -29.41 -2.85
N SER A 178 24.57 -28.65 -3.66
CA SER A 178 25.45 -29.26 -4.65
C SER A 178 26.78 -28.52 -4.71
N LYS A 179 27.82 -29.17 -4.19
CA LYS A 179 29.21 -28.88 -4.51
C LYS A 179 29.53 -29.50 -5.87
N THR A 180 30.21 -28.69 -6.68
CA THR A 180 30.76 -28.82 -8.04
C THR A 180 31.68 -30.05 -8.24
N PRO A 181 32.01 -30.46 -9.49
CA PRO A 181 33.07 -29.75 -10.24
C PRO A 181 32.89 -29.58 -11.76
N GLN A 182 33.37 -28.41 -12.22
CA GLN A 182 33.97 -28.05 -13.52
C GLN A 182 33.48 -28.72 -14.81
N GLU A 183 32.93 -27.90 -15.72
CA GLU A 183 33.33 -27.91 -17.13
C GLU A 183 33.35 -26.48 -17.69
N GLU A 184 34.44 -26.16 -18.38
CA GLU A 184 34.76 -24.89 -19.02
C GLU A 184 33.79 -24.57 -20.16
N ARG A 185 33.05 -23.46 -20.10
CA ARG A 185 32.49 -22.80 -21.30
C ARG A 185 32.49 -21.28 -21.18
N THR A 186 33.41 -20.71 -21.96
CA THR A 186 33.29 -19.47 -22.75
C THR A 186 32.64 -18.25 -22.10
N SER A 187 33.52 -17.32 -21.76
CA SER A 187 33.31 -15.89 -21.51
C SER A 187 32.40 -15.25 -22.56
N GLY A 188 31.10 -15.20 -22.30
CA GLY A 188 30.16 -14.28 -22.92
C GLY A 188 29.74 -13.25 -21.86
N GLU A 189 29.94 -11.98 -22.14
CA GLU A 189 29.67 -10.81 -21.30
C GLU A 189 28.26 -10.87 -20.66
N LEU A 190 28.16 -11.42 -19.46
CA LEU A 190 27.04 -11.14 -18.57
C LEU A 190 27.27 -9.75 -17.99
N LYS A 191 26.58 -8.77 -18.57
CA LYS A 191 26.40 -7.43 -18.02
C LYS A 191 26.22 -7.52 -16.51
N GLU A 192 27.24 -7.04 -15.83
CA GLU A 192 27.31 -6.75 -14.41
C GLU A 192 26.00 -6.06 -13.99
N SER A 193 25.11 -6.82 -13.35
CA SER A 193 23.86 -6.29 -12.83
C SER A 193 24.24 -5.30 -11.74
N ALA A 194 24.26 -4.00 -12.10
CA ALA A 194 24.58 -2.91 -11.20
C ALA A 194 23.81 -3.13 -9.89
N SER A 195 24.55 -3.30 -8.79
CA SER A 195 23.97 -3.48 -7.47
C SER A 195 23.11 -2.26 -7.16
N THR A 196 21.79 -2.36 -7.35
CA THR A 196 20.87 -1.27 -7.01
C THR A 196 21.02 -0.96 -5.52
N SER A 197 21.23 0.32 -5.20
CA SER A 197 21.37 0.76 -3.82
C SER A 197 20.12 0.39 -3.01
N LEU A 198 20.26 0.20 -1.70
CA LEU A 198 19.10 -0.03 -0.83
C LEU A 198 18.05 1.08 -0.99
N ALA A 199 18.49 2.33 -1.12
CA ALA A 199 17.61 3.48 -1.34
C ALA A 199 16.79 3.36 -2.63
N ASP A 200 17.39 2.87 -3.72
CA ASP A 200 16.66 2.59 -4.97
C ASP A 200 15.65 1.46 -4.81
N GLN A 201 16.00 0.41 -4.07
CA GLN A 201 15.09 -0.69 -3.78
C GLN A 201 13.89 -0.22 -2.96
N ILE A 202 14.12 0.59 -1.92
CA ILE A 202 13.06 1.20 -1.11
C ILE A 202 12.16 2.08 -1.98
N ARG A 203 12.73 2.97 -2.80
CA ARG A 203 11.94 3.86 -3.68
C ARG A 203 11.06 3.07 -4.66
N ARG A 204 11.62 2.02 -5.28
CA ARG A 204 10.86 1.16 -6.19
C ARG A 204 9.73 0.44 -5.45
N ALA A 205 10.02 -0.19 -4.32
CA ALA A 205 9.02 -0.87 -3.51
C ALA A 205 7.93 0.10 -3.02
N ALA A 206 8.30 1.29 -2.55
CA ALA A 206 7.35 2.31 -2.11
C ALA A 206 6.44 2.81 -3.25
N SER A 207 6.97 2.90 -4.48
CA SER A 207 6.18 3.32 -5.64
C SER A 207 5.02 2.36 -5.95
N ASP A 208 5.20 1.07 -5.67
CA ASP A 208 4.14 0.06 -5.87
C ASP A 208 2.98 0.24 -4.87
N TYR A 209 3.22 0.90 -3.73
CA TYR A 209 2.23 1.17 -2.70
C TYR A 209 1.68 2.60 -2.74
N GLN A 210 2.17 3.46 -3.62
CA GLN A 210 1.82 4.88 -3.63
C GLN A 210 0.30 5.10 -3.76
N LEU A 211 -0.35 4.44 -4.74
CA LEU A 211 -1.79 4.59 -4.96
C LEU A 211 -2.61 4.13 -3.73
N GLN A 212 -2.17 3.05 -3.07
CA GLN A 212 -2.79 2.55 -1.84
C GLN A 212 -2.71 3.61 -0.73
N MET A 213 -1.53 4.21 -0.54
CA MET A 213 -1.29 5.23 0.48
C MET A 213 -2.08 6.52 0.21
N GLN A 214 -2.20 6.94 -1.06
CA GLN A 214 -3.03 8.07 -1.47
C GLN A 214 -4.51 7.81 -1.20
N ALA A 215 -4.98 6.57 -1.42
CA ALA A 215 -6.35 6.17 -1.07
C ALA A 215 -6.60 6.22 0.44
N TYR A 216 -5.65 5.78 1.26
CA TYR A 216 -5.77 5.89 2.72
C TYR A 216 -5.81 7.34 3.18
N ALA A 217 -4.94 8.19 2.66
CA ALA A 217 -4.96 9.62 2.97
C ALA A 217 -6.32 10.24 2.64
N LEU A 218 -6.86 10.00 1.43
CA LEU A 218 -8.18 10.50 1.06
C LEU A 218 -9.29 9.93 1.96
N ALA A 219 -9.23 8.64 2.30
CA ALA A 219 -10.18 8.00 3.19
C ALA A 219 -10.21 8.64 4.58
N VAL A 220 -9.05 8.91 5.18
CA VAL A 220 -8.98 9.61 6.48
C VAL A 220 -9.61 10.99 6.38
N ARG A 221 -9.41 11.71 5.26
CA ARG A 221 -10.03 13.02 5.07
C ARG A 221 -11.55 12.99 5.02
N GLU A 222 -12.12 11.95 4.41
CA GLU A 222 -13.57 11.79 4.33
C GLU A 222 -14.17 11.22 5.63
N LEU A 223 -13.45 10.35 6.33
CA LEU A 223 -13.91 9.72 7.58
C LEU A 223 -13.84 10.65 8.78
N MET A 224 -12.84 11.53 8.84
CA MET A 224 -12.56 12.37 10.01
C MET A 224 -12.43 13.85 9.63
N PRO A 225 -13.44 14.46 9.00
CA PRO A 225 -13.36 15.84 8.52
C PRO A 225 -13.14 16.85 9.66
N ASP A 226 -13.69 16.57 10.85
CA ASP A 226 -13.57 17.47 12.00
C ASP A 226 -12.15 17.56 12.55
N LEU A 227 -11.39 16.45 12.52
CA LEU A 227 -9.97 16.46 12.90
C LEU A 227 -9.15 17.36 11.96
N LEU A 228 -9.54 17.49 10.69
CA LEU A 228 -8.76 18.22 9.70
C LEU A 228 -9.06 19.72 9.62
N LYS A 229 -10.23 20.15 10.11
CA LYS A 229 -10.62 21.57 10.13
C LYS A 229 -9.67 22.45 10.96
N ALA A 230 -8.89 21.85 11.86
CA ALA A 230 -8.03 22.55 12.81
C ALA A 230 -6.59 22.83 12.30
N GLY A 231 -6.32 22.66 11.00
CA GLY A 231 -4.98 22.85 10.43
C GLY A 231 -4.06 21.64 10.64
N SER A 232 -4.66 20.45 10.69
CA SER A 232 -3.98 19.18 10.97
C SER A 232 -3.20 18.68 9.76
N GLU A 233 -2.05 18.07 10.02
CA GLU A 233 -1.17 17.50 9.00
C GLU A 233 -1.43 15.99 8.87
N ILE A 234 -1.48 15.47 7.64
CA ILE A 234 -1.49 14.02 7.39
C ILE A 234 -0.12 13.60 6.88
N LYS A 235 0.52 12.71 7.62
CA LYS A 235 1.71 11.98 7.23
C LYS A 235 1.33 10.54 6.87
N VAL A 236 1.94 10.01 5.80
CA VAL A 236 1.80 8.59 5.45
C VAL A 236 3.16 7.91 5.44
N THR A 237 3.27 6.84 6.22
CA THR A 237 4.49 6.09 6.46
C THR A 237 4.32 4.65 6.00
N LEU A 238 5.17 4.23 5.07
CA LEU A 238 5.40 2.82 4.77
C LEU A 238 6.54 2.32 5.66
N HIS A 239 6.26 1.33 6.51
CA HIS A 239 7.27 0.76 7.39
C HIS A 239 7.70 -0.61 6.88
N PHE A 240 8.87 -0.66 6.23
CA PHE A 240 9.49 -1.90 5.82
C PHE A 240 10.12 -2.57 7.03
N LEU A 241 9.75 -3.82 7.29
CA LEU A 241 10.23 -4.57 8.45
C LEU A 241 11.53 -5.32 8.17
N ASP A 242 12.00 -5.43 6.92
CA ASP A 242 13.28 -6.08 6.59
C ASP A 242 13.94 -5.44 5.34
N PRO A 243 14.90 -4.51 5.52
CA PRO A 243 15.40 -3.99 6.78
C PRO A 243 14.39 -3.04 7.44
N ASN A 244 14.54 -2.82 8.75
CA ASN A 244 13.74 -1.89 9.55
C ASN A 244 13.92 -0.44 9.04
N VAL A 245 13.11 -0.01 8.08
CA VAL A 245 13.23 1.29 7.41
C VAL A 245 11.85 1.91 7.18
N GLU A 246 11.73 3.19 7.49
CA GLU A 246 10.54 3.99 7.21
C GLU A 246 10.70 4.75 5.89
N PHE A 247 9.63 4.80 5.10
CA PHE A 247 9.53 5.64 3.91
C PHE A 247 8.30 6.53 4.03
N HIS A 248 8.49 7.84 3.87
CA HIS A 248 7.41 8.82 3.95
C HIS A 248 7.04 9.33 2.58
N LEU A 249 5.73 9.40 2.29
CA LEU A 249 5.26 10.06 1.08
C LEU A 249 5.35 11.58 1.23
N THR A 250 5.63 12.27 0.13
CA THR A 250 5.70 13.74 0.10
C THR A 250 4.30 14.35 0.22
N GLU A 251 4.21 15.50 0.89
CA GLU A 251 2.94 16.18 1.16
C GLU A 251 2.13 16.48 -0.13
N ASP A 252 2.81 16.86 -1.22
CA ASP A 252 2.19 17.11 -2.53
C ASP A 252 1.38 15.91 -3.07
N LEU A 253 1.81 14.68 -2.75
CA LEU A 253 1.11 13.46 -3.17
C LEU A 253 -0.11 13.18 -2.29
N LEU A 254 -0.16 13.76 -1.09
CA LEU A 254 -1.19 13.55 -0.06
C LEU A 254 -2.27 14.64 -0.06
N GLU A 255 -2.17 15.60 -0.98
CA GLU A 255 -3.22 16.58 -1.24
C GLU A 255 -4.52 15.88 -1.68
N THR A 256 -5.66 16.37 -1.19
CA THR A 256 -6.99 15.81 -1.51
C THR A 256 -7.22 15.67 -3.01
N ASN A 257 -6.84 16.69 -3.79
CA ASN A 257 -7.01 16.69 -5.24
C ASN A 257 -6.04 15.73 -5.94
N ALA A 258 -4.79 15.63 -5.46
CA ALA A 258 -3.80 14.72 -6.00
C ALA A 258 -4.22 13.26 -5.79
N CYS A 259 -4.64 12.90 -4.57
CA CYS A 259 -5.15 11.58 -4.26
C CYS A 259 -6.40 11.23 -5.09
N GLY A 260 -7.37 12.15 -5.17
CA GLY A 260 -8.59 11.95 -5.95
C GLY A 260 -8.29 11.67 -7.43
N ARG A 261 -7.42 12.48 -8.05
CA ARG A 261 -7.00 12.29 -9.45
C ARG A 261 -6.27 10.96 -9.65
N ALA A 262 -5.36 10.58 -8.75
CA ALA A 262 -4.62 9.32 -8.87
C ALA A 262 -5.56 8.11 -8.86
N ILE A 263 -6.56 8.10 -7.97
CA ILE A 263 -7.57 7.03 -7.89
C ILE A 263 -8.46 7.03 -9.14
N ASP A 264 -8.93 8.20 -9.58
CA ASP A 264 -9.78 8.30 -10.76
C ASP A 264 -9.04 7.87 -12.03
N GLN A 265 -7.75 8.20 -12.15
CA GLN A 265 -6.88 7.75 -13.24
C GLN A 265 -6.68 6.22 -13.19
N ALA A 266 -6.49 5.64 -12.02
CA ALA A 266 -6.37 4.18 -11.88
C ALA A 266 -7.68 3.48 -12.28
N PHE A 267 -8.84 4.00 -11.89
CA PHE A 267 -10.13 3.49 -12.36
C PHE A 267 -10.28 3.60 -13.87
N LEU A 268 -9.93 4.75 -14.45
CA LEU A 268 -10.01 4.96 -15.89
C LEU A 268 -9.12 3.97 -16.64
N GLN A 269 -7.88 3.77 -16.18
CA GLN A 269 -6.96 2.78 -16.73
C GLN A 269 -7.59 1.38 -16.68
N LEU A 270 -8.05 0.94 -15.51
CA LEU A 270 -8.69 -0.37 -15.32
C LEU A 270 -9.89 -0.59 -16.26
N ILE A 271 -10.75 0.42 -16.42
CA ILE A 271 -11.95 0.34 -17.28
C ILE A 271 -11.58 0.38 -18.77
N SER A 272 -10.52 1.12 -19.12
CA SER A 272 -10.06 1.25 -20.51
C SER A 272 -9.22 0.04 -20.98
N SER A 273 -8.63 -0.72 -20.06
CA SER A 273 -7.83 -1.90 -20.35
C SER A 273 -8.69 -3.05 -20.88
N ARG A 274 -8.57 -3.34 -22.18
CA ARG A 274 -9.34 -4.40 -22.85
C ARG A 274 -8.54 -5.65 -23.19
N GLU A 275 -7.23 -5.49 -23.29
CA GLU A 275 -6.30 -6.53 -23.77
C GLU A 275 -5.24 -6.83 -22.70
N PRO A 276 -4.72 -8.07 -22.62
CA PRO A 276 -3.69 -8.43 -21.65
C PRO A 276 -2.45 -7.53 -21.67
N GLU A 277 -2.09 -6.96 -22.82
CA GLU A 277 -0.95 -6.06 -22.99
C GLU A 277 -1.08 -4.76 -22.17
N HIS A 278 -2.31 -4.36 -21.82
CA HIS A 278 -2.57 -3.21 -20.94
C HIS A 278 -2.27 -3.49 -19.46
N PHE A 279 -1.92 -4.73 -19.11
CA PHE A 279 -1.53 -5.16 -17.76
C PHE A 279 -0.07 -5.61 -17.76
N PRO A 280 0.89 -4.67 -17.88
CA PRO A 280 2.30 -5.02 -17.95
C PRO A 280 2.71 -5.77 -16.69
N VAL A 281 3.21 -6.99 -16.87
CA VAL A 281 3.77 -7.78 -15.79
C VAL A 281 5.15 -7.24 -15.46
N ARG A 282 5.43 -7.06 -14.17
CA ARG A 282 6.78 -6.78 -13.65
C ARG A 282 7.33 -8.07 -13.04
N PRO A 283 8.21 -8.82 -13.74
CA PRO A 283 8.78 -10.03 -13.18
C PRO A 283 9.51 -9.72 -11.87
N ALA A 284 9.29 -10.58 -10.88
CA ALA A 284 9.90 -10.49 -9.57
C ALA A 284 10.34 -11.88 -9.11
N THR A 285 11.18 -11.93 -8.09
CA THR A 285 11.71 -13.19 -7.53
C THR A 285 10.60 -14.14 -7.04
N HIS A 286 9.43 -13.61 -6.70
CA HIS A 286 8.27 -14.38 -6.24
C HIS A 286 7.30 -14.80 -7.35
N CYS A 287 7.59 -14.53 -8.64
CA CYS A 287 6.72 -14.92 -9.74
C CYS A 287 6.41 -16.42 -9.79
N ARG A 288 7.40 -17.27 -9.45
CA ARG A 288 7.23 -18.74 -9.39
C ARG A 288 6.27 -19.20 -8.28
N ARG A 289 6.00 -18.35 -7.30
CA ARG A 289 5.05 -18.59 -6.20
C ARG A 289 3.73 -17.83 -6.39
N CYS A 290 3.61 -17.08 -7.47
CA CYS A 290 2.41 -16.30 -7.74
C CYS A 290 1.23 -17.23 -8.02
N ILE A 291 0.09 -16.97 -7.40
CA ILE A 291 -1.16 -17.70 -7.65
C ILE A 291 -1.61 -17.65 -9.12
N PHE A 292 -1.10 -16.66 -9.87
CA PHE A 292 -1.39 -16.47 -11.28
C PHE A 292 -0.33 -17.07 -12.21
N LEU A 293 0.63 -17.85 -11.71
CA LEU A 293 1.69 -18.49 -12.51
C LEU A 293 1.14 -19.25 -13.74
N GLN A 294 0.00 -19.92 -13.57
CA GLN A 294 -0.63 -20.71 -14.63
C GLN A 294 -1.13 -19.85 -15.81
N ILE A 295 -1.48 -18.59 -15.56
CA ILE A 295 -2.00 -17.68 -16.60
C ILE A 295 -0.98 -16.61 -17.01
N CYS A 296 0.02 -16.33 -16.18
CA CYS A 296 1.06 -15.34 -16.44
C CYS A 296 2.24 -15.96 -17.18
N ALA A 297 2.40 -15.64 -18.47
CA ALA A 297 3.51 -16.15 -19.28
C ALA A 297 4.88 -15.73 -18.71
N SER A 298 5.02 -14.48 -18.27
CA SER A 298 6.27 -13.97 -17.69
C SER A 298 6.66 -14.64 -16.38
N GLY A 299 5.71 -15.23 -15.65
CA GLY A 299 6.03 -15.96 -14.43
C GLY A 299 6.58 -17.37 -14.68
N ARG A 300 6.31 -17.93 -15.86
CA ARG A 300 6.78 -19.27 -16.29
C ARG A 300 8.14 -19.23 -16.99
N ALA A 301 8.54 -18.08 -17.51
CA ALA A 301 9.87 -17.83 -18.05
C ALA A 301 10.90 -17.76 -16.92
#